data_AF-A0A848GVM3-F1
#
_entry.id   AF-A0A848GVM3-F1
#
_cell.length_a   1.000
_cell.length_b   1.000
_cell.length_c   1.000
_cell.angle_alpha   90.00
_cell.angle_beta   90.00
_cell.angle_gamma   90.00
#
_symmetry.space_group_name_H-M   'P 1'
#
loop_
_entity.id
_entity.type
_entity.pdbx_description
1 polymer ?
#
loop_
_entity_poly.entity_id
_entity_poly.type
_entity_poly.pdbx_seq_one_letter_code
_entity_poly.pdbx_strand_id
1 'polypeptide(L)'
;MASKKEKKIPAYQREQGNRGPQPPKKRKLIFSMEYLIDVREGQHFKKWEELGHLADMSEMMRHLNKYTCEEALQDGSIKQYGKFPAHSKFTEPKHLPHKNWGSMHITKKSKEVVAGFFDENIFYVVFLDKDHEFYPMADK
;
A
#
# COMPACT_ATOMS: atom_id res chain seq x y z
N MET A 1 46.40 -36.19 3.14
CA MET A 1 45.56 -36.61 2.00
C MET A 1 44.95 -35.36 1.38
N ALA A 2 45.31 -35.01 0.15
CA ALA A 2 44.87 -33.76 -0.49
C ALA A 2 43.66 -34.00 -1.41
N SER A 3 42.57 -33.28 -1.16
CA SER A 3 41.31 -33.35 -1.94
C SER A 3 41.53 -32.88 -3.39
N LYS A 4 41.14 -33.72 -4.36
CA LYS A 4 41.15 -33.40 -5.80
C LYS A 4 40.13 -32.30 -6.07
N LYS A 5 40.61 -31.11 -6.45
CA LYS A 5 39.76 -30.03 -6.98
C LYS A 5 39.12 -30.48 -8.30
N GLU A 6 37.81 -30.61 -8.33
CA GLU A 6 37.04 -30.84 -9.56
C GLU A 6 37.29 -29.72 -10.57
N LYS A 7 37.62 -30.10 -11.80
CA LYS A 7 37.87 -29.16 -12.91
C LYS A 7 36.53 -28.57 -13.36
N LYS A 8 36.40 -27.24 -13.30
CA LYS A 8 35.23 -26.51 -13.80
C LYS A 8 35.05 -26.76 -15.30
N ILE A 9 33.82 -27.10 -15.70
CA ILE A 9 33.46 -27.37 -17.10
C ILE A 9 33.69 -26.11 -17.96
N PRO A 10 34.39 -26.23 -19.10
CA PRO A 10 34.59 -25.15 -20.05
C PRO A 10 33.28 -24.54 -20.54
N ALA A 11 33.25 -23.23 -20.79
CA ALA A 11 32.04 -22.50 -21.14
C ALA A 11 31.32 -23.06 -22.39
N TYR A 12 32.04 -23.62 -23.35
CA TYR A 12 31.49 -24.20 -24.58
C TYR A 12 30.79 -25.55 -24.39
N GLN A 13 31.00 -26.23 -23.26
CA GLN A 13 30.33 -27.48 -22.88
C GLN A 13 29.12 -27.23 -21.96
N ARG A 14 28.79 -25.95 -21.67
CA ARG A 14 27.61 -25.61 -20.87
C ARG A 14 26.38 -25.66 -21.75
N GLU A 15 25.41 -26.47 -21.37
CA GLU A 15 24.12 -26.46 -22.03
C GLU A 15 23.43 -25.10 -21.82
N GLN A 16 22.78 -24.61 -22.87
CA GLN A 16 22.01 -23.38 -22.80
C GLN A 16 20.76 -23.65 -21.94
N GLY A 17 20.55 -22.85 -20.89
CA GLY A 17 19.46 -23.10 -19.95
C GLY A 17 18.09 -23.01 -20.62
N ASN A 18 17.18 -23.93 -20.27
CA ASN A 18 15.80 -24.01 -20.78
C ASN A 18 14.85 -22.89 -20.29
N ARG A 19 15.36 -21.69 -20.00
CA ARG A 19 14.49 -20.58 -19.56
C ARG A 19 13.79 -19.98 -20.77
N GLY A 20 12.52 -20.36 -20.95
CA GLY A 20 11.62 -19.71 -21.89
C GLY A 20 11.32 -18.25 -21.53
N PRO A 21 10.54 -17.54 -22.38
CA PRO A 21 10.14 -16.16 -22.14
C PRO A 21 9.44 -16.04 -20.78
N GLN A 22 9.95 -15.18 -19.92
CA GLN A 22 9.27 -14.88 -18.65
C GLN A 22 8.10 -13.93 -18.94
N PRO A 23 6.91 -14.17 -18.36
CA PRO A 23 5.82 -13.21 -18.45
C PRO A 23 6.26 -11.87 -17.84
N PRO A 24 5.70 -10.74 -18.32
CA PRO A 24 6.00 -9.44 -17.74
C PRO A 24 5.66 -9.45 -16.25
N LYS A 25 6.60 -9.00 -15.41
CA LYS A 25 6.37 -8.90 -13.97
C LYS A 25 5.27 -7.89 -13.70
N LYS A 26 4.20 -8.33 -13.03
CA LYS A 26 3.13 -7.45 -12.56
C LYS A 26 3.70 -6.45 -11.53
N ARG A 27 3.35 -5.18 -11.66
CA ARG A 27 3.74 -4.14 -10.69
C ARG A 27 2.99 -4.36 -9.38
N LYS A 28 3.70 -4.27 -8.26
CA LYS A 28 3.16 -4.43 -6.92
C LYS A 28 2.72 -3.09 -6.37
N LEU A 29 1.77 -3.11 -5.45
CA LEU A 29 1.31 -1.93 -4.73
C LEU A 29 2.48 -1.35 -3.91
N ILE A 30 2.60 -0.03 -3.93
CA ILE A 30 3.59 0.73 -3.18
C ILE A 30 2.84 1.81 -2.41
N PHE A 31 3.32 2.19 -1.23
CA PHE A 31 2.78 3.31 -0.46
C PHE A 31 3.73 4.49 -0.54
N SER A 32 3.17 5.67 -0.80
CA SER A 32 3.88 6.95 -0.72
C SER A 32 3.23 7.82 0.35
N MET A 33 4.04 8.58 1.09
CA MET A 33 3.58 9.55 2.09
C MET A 33 3.86 11.00 1.66
N GLU A 34 4.16 11.22 0.38
CA GLU A 34 4.49 12.54 -0.18
C GLU A 34 3.40 13.59 0.08
N TYR A 35 2.13 13.16 0.03
CA TYR A 35 0.97 14.03 0.20
C TYR A 35 0.31 13.92 1.57
N LEU A 36 1.02 13.39 2.58
CA LEU A 36 0.48 13.29 3.92
C LEU A 36 0.24 14.71 4.49
N ILE A 37 -1.01 15.00 4.86
CA ILE A 37 -1.41 16.28 5.43
C ILE A 37 -1.57 16.14 6.93
N ASP A 38 -0.71 16.85 7.66
CA ASP A 38 -0.56 16.63 9.09
C ASP A 38 -1.57 17.41 9.96
N VAL A 39 -2.18 18.50 9.50
CA VAL A 39 -2.42 19.61 10.45
C VAL A 39 -3.89 19.94 10.78
N ARG A 40 -4.88 19.56 9.95
CA ARG A 40 -6.24 20.12 10.10
C ARG A 40 -7.34 19.12 10.45
N GLU A 41 -7.44 18.03 9.70
CA GLU A 41 -8.57 17.09 9.80
C GLU A 41 -8.09 15.66 10.08
N GLY A 42 -6.78 15.39 9.94
CA GLY A 42 -6.15 14.11 10.26
C GLY A 42 -5.43 14.09 11.60
N GLN A 43 -4.74 12.99 11.88
CA GLN A 43 -3.82 12.88 13.02
C GLN A 43 -2.36 12.84 12.60
N HIS A 44 -1.48 13.32 13.48
CA HIS A 44 -0.03 13.23 13.32
C HIS A 44 0.51 11.84 13.66
N PHE A 45 1.68 11.50 13.10
CA PHE A 45 2.38 10.27 13.42
C PHE A 45 2.68 10.09 14.91
N LYS A 46 3.03 11.15 15.65
CA LYS A 46 3.28 11.06 17.10
C LYS A 46 2.07 10.52 17.85
N LYS A 47 0.87 11.00 17.51
CA LYS A 47 -0.37 10.53 18.13
C LYS A 47 -0.68 9.09 17.73
N TRP A 48 -0.41 8.71 16.48
CA TRP A 48 -0.56 7.33 16.02
C TRP A 48 0.45 6.35 16.64
N GLU A 49 1.66 6.83 16.93
CA GLU A 49 2.69 6.08 17.65
C GLU A 49 2.29 5.82 19.10
N GLU A 50 1.83 6.86 19.82
CA GLU A 50 1.32 6.73 21.20
C GLU A 50 0.16 5.73 21.32
N LEU A 51 -0.66 5.60 20.26
CA LEU A 51 -1.78 4.66 20.19
C LEU A 51 -1.38 3.26 19.66
N GLY A 52 -0.12 3.06 19.23
CA GLY A 52 0.35 1.83 18.61
C GLY A 52 -0.07 1.62 17.15
N HIS A 53 -0.91 2.49 16.58
CA HIS A 53 -1.45 2.37 15.22
C HIS A 53 -0.39 2.52 14.14
N LEU A 54 0.72 3.21 14.41
CA LEU A 54 1.80 3.37 13.44
C LEU A 54 2.45 2.02 13.06
N ALA A 55 2.59 1.13 14.05
CA ALA A 55 3.11 -0.21 13.83
C ALA A 55 2.13 -1.04 12.99
N ASP A 56 0.85 -1.03 13.37
CA ASP A 56 -0.21 -1.75 12.63
C ASP A 56 -0.32 -1.27 11.17
N MET A 57 -0.26 0.04 10.95
CA MET A 57 -0.23 0.62 9.61
C MET A 57 0.95 0.10 8.79
N SER A 58 2.15 0.11 9.38
CA SER A 58 3.37 -0.33 8.71
C SER A 58 3.32 -1.83 8.38
N GLU A 59 2.76 -2.63 9.28
CA GLU A 59 2.50 -4.05 9.09
C GLU A 59 1.53 -4.32 7.94
N MET A 60 0.43 -3.56 7.87
CA MET A 60 -0.52 -3.66 6.77
C MET A 60 0.10 -3.24 5.43
N MET A 61 0.86 -2.13 5.39
CA MET A 61 1.57 -1.72 4.17
C MET A 61 2.56 -2.80 3.72
N ARG A 62 3.30 -3.41 4.65
CA ARG A 62 4.21 -4.53 4.34
C ARG A 62 3.48 -5.75 3.79
N HIS A 63 2.29 -6.05 4.32
CA HIS A 63 1.44 -7.11 3.79
C HIS A 63 0.99 -6.78 2.36
N LEU A 64 0.48 -5.58 2.14
CA LEU A 64 -0.08 -5.14 0.86
C LEU A 64 0.95 -4.94 -0.25
N ASN A 65 2.20 -4.59 0.08
CA ASN A 65 3.30 -4.50 -0.88
C ASN A 65 3.64 -5.82 -1.60
N LYS A 66 3.08 -6.95 -1.14
CA LYS A 66 3.21 -8.26 -1.80
C LYS A 66 2.20 -8.47 -2.92
N TYR A 67 1.16 -7.63 -2.98
CA TYR A 67 0.04 -7.75 -3.90
C TYR A 67 0.09 -6.71 -5.02
N THR A 68 -0.57 -6.99 -6.15
CA THR A 68 -0.96 -5.95 -7.10
C THR A 68 -2.12 -5.13 -6.53
N CYS A 69 -2.46 -3.99 -7.14
CA CYS A 69 -3.64 -3.20 -6.73
C CYS A 69 -4.92 -4.04 -6.74
N GLU A 70 -5.13 -4.84 -7.79
CA GLU A 70 -6.30 -5.71 -7.92
C GLU A 70 -6.36 -6.78 -6.82
N GLU A 71 -5.22 -7.43 -6.55
CA GLU A 71 -5.09 -8.43 -5.47
C GLU A 71 -5.35 -7.81 -4.09
N ALA A 72 -4.86 -6.58 -3.86
CA ALA A 72 -5.06 -5.85 -2.60
C ALA A 72 -6.54 -5.45 -2.40
N LEU A 73 -7.22 -5.01 -3.47
CA LEU A 73 -8.66 -4.70 -3.43
C LEU A 73 -9.49 -5.96 -3.14
N GLN A 74 -9.09 -7.12 -3.68
CA GLN A 74 -9.75 -8.40 -3.41
C GLN A 74 -9.54 -8.90 -1.98
N ASP A 75 -8.37 -8.64 -1.36
CA ASP A 75 -8.15 -8.97 0.06
C ASP A 75 -9.08 -8.16 1.00
N GLY A 76 -9.56 -7.00 0.54
CA GLY A 76 -10.53 -6.16 1.26
C GLY A 76 -9.92 -5.26 2.34
N SER A 77 -8.60 -5.36 2.57
CA SER A 77 -7.88 -4.46 3.50
C SER A 77 -7.75 -3.03 2.95
N ILE A 78 -7.88 -2.85 1.64
CA ILE A 78 -7.92 -1.54 0.98
C ILE A 78 -9.14 -1.44 0.06
N LYS A 79 -9.75 -0.25 0.01
CA LYS A 79 -10.95 0.04 -0.77
C LYS A 79 -10.70 1.24 -1.66
N GLN A 80 -11.30 1.21 -2.85
CA GLN A 80 -11.26 2.29 -3.82
C GLN A 80 -12.68 2.80 -4.04
N TYR A 81 -12.85 4.12 -3.94
CA TYR A 81 -14.13 4.83 -4.07
C TYR A 81 -14.24 5.62 -5.38
N GLY A 82 -13.11 5.99 -5.97
CA GLY A 82 -13.07 6.91 -7.09
C GLY A 82 -13.16 8.35 -6.60
N LYS A 83 -14.37 8.87 -6.38
CA LYS A 83 -14.53 10.28 -5.95
C LYS A 83 -14.28 10.47 -4.46
N PHE A 84 -13.94 11.70 -4.07
CA PHE A 84 -13.88 12.07 -2.65
C PHE A 84 -15.25 11.82 -1.99
N PRO A 85 -15.31 11.23 -0.79
CA PRO A 85 -16.58 10.93 -0.14
C PRO A 85 -17.46 12.16 0.10
N ALA A 86 -18.71 12.12 -0.36
CA ALA A 86 -19.62 13.26 -0.27
C ALA A 86 -20.00 13.64 1.17
N HIS A 87 -19.95 12.68 2.09
CA HIS A 87 -20.22 12.87 3.52
C HIS A 87 -18.95 12.73 4.38
N SER A 88 -17.78 12.97 3.79
CA SER A 88 -16.54 13.07 4.57
C SER A 88 -16.63 14.25 5.54
N LYS A 89 -16.07 14.10 6.74
CA LYS A 89 -15.80 15.25 7.61
C LYS A 89 -14.49 15.97 7.25
N PHE A 90 -13.73 15.42 6.31
CA PHE A 90 -12.51 16.00 5.79
C PHE A 90 -12.81 16.87 4.57
N THR A 91 -11.94 17.82 4.30
CA THR A 91 -11.97 18.69 3.13
C THR A 91 -11.05 18.14 2.05
N GLU A 92 -11.58 17.98 0.83
CA GLU A 92 -10.79 17.55 -0.32
C GLU A 92 -9.63 18.55 -0.61
N PRO A 93 -8.36 18.13 -0.55
CA PRO A 93 -7.24 19.01 -0.84
C PRO A 93 -7.17 19.33 -2.33
N LYS A 94 -7.26 20.63 -2.68
CA LYS A 94 -7.36 21.09 -4.07
C LYS A 94 -6.09 20.89 -4.92
N HIS A 95 -4.94 20.69 -4.28
CA HIS A 95 -3.63 20.64 -4.93
C HIS A 95 -3.22 19.22 -5.36
N LEU A 96 -4.07 18.20 -5.12
CA LEU A 96 -3.72 16.82 -5.45
C LEU A 96 -3.97 16.53 -6.94
N PRO A 97 -3.04 15.81 -7.60
CA PRO A 97 -3.08 15.61 -9.06
C PRO A 97 -4.16 14.61 -9.49
N HIS A 98 -4.42 13.57 -8.69
CA HIS A 98 -5.34 12.48 -9.04
C HIS A 98 -6.49 12.35 -8.03
N LYS A 99 -7.67 12.04 -8.54
CA LYS A 99 -8.93 11.94 -7.77
C LYS A 99 -9.48 10.53 -7.77
N ASN A 100 -8.62 9.55 -7.48
CA ASN A 100 -9.04 8.16 -7.31
C ASN A 100 -8.90 7.77 -5.84
N TRP A 101 -9.81 8.28 -5.04
CA TRP A 101 -9.79 8.16 -3.59
C TRP A 101 -10.05 6.74 -3.12
N GLY A 102 -9.47 6.41 -1.98
CA GLY A 102 -9.61 5.13 -1.32
C GLY A 102 -9.24 5.22 0.17
N SER A 103 -9.45 4.11 0.88
CA SER A 103 -8.98 3.98 2.25
C SER A 103 -8.44 2.57 2.50
N MET A 104 -7.47 2.48 3.40
CA MET A 104 -6.86 1.25 3.87
C MET A 104 -7.17 1.09 5.36
N HIS A 105 -7.71 -0.06 5.75
CA HIS A 105 -7.84 -0.40 7.18
C HIS A 105 -6.48 -0.84 7.72
N ILE A 106 -6.07 -0.32 8.89
CA ILE A 106 -4.79 -0.72 9.50
C ILE A 106 -4.81 -2.16 10.02
N THR A 107 -5.99 -2.68 10.39
CA THR A 107 -6.22 -4.11 10.66
C THR A 107 -7.55 -4.56 10.04
N LYS A 108 -7.74 -5.86 9.79
CA LYS A 108 -8.96 -6.36 9.10
C LYS A 108 -10.30 -6.05 9.80
N LYS A 109 -10.27 -5.64 11.07
CA LYS A 109 -11.46 -5.31 11.87
C LYS A 109 -11.36 -3.93 12.53
N SER A 110 -10.37 -3.11 12.17
CA SER A 110 -10.21 -1.77 12.74
C SER A 110 -11.21 -0.77 12.17
N LYS A 111 -11.62 0.15 13.05
CA LYS A 111 -12.30 1.38 12.65
C LYS A 111 -11.30 2.38 12.05
N GLU A 112 -10.07 2.31 12.52
CA GLU A 112 -8.94 3.13 12.11
C GLU A 112 -8.55 2.82 10.66
N VAL A 113 -8.47 3.88 9.87
CA VAL A 113 -8.16 3.83 8.44
C VAL A 113 -7.12 4.88 8.06
N VAL A 114 -6.43 4.61 6.97
CA VAL A 114 -5.57 5.56 6.27
C VAL A 114 -6.28 5.93 4.98
N ALA A 115 -6.58 7.20 4.79
CA ALA A 115 -7.20 7.70 3.57
C ALA A 115 -6.16 8.25 2.60
N GLY A 116 -6.43 8.07 1.32
CA GLY A 116 -5.49 8.42 0.27
C GLY A 116 -6.08 8.26 -1.12
N PHE A 117 -5.22 8.28 -2.12
CA PHE A 117 -5.63 8.05 -3.50
C PHE A 117 -4.66 7.11 -4.22
N PHE A 118 -5.18 6.42 -5.23
CA PHE A 118 -4.42 5.56 -6.10
C PHE A 118 -3.95 6.31 -7.34
N ASP A 119 -2.71 6.09 -7.72
CA ASP A 119 -2.17 6.41 -9.04
C ASP A 119 -1.26 5.27 -9.51
N GLU A 120 -1.61 4.67 -10.64
CA GLU A 120 -1.07 3.40 -11.13
C GLU A 120 -0.99 2.30 -10.04
N ASN A 121 0.22 2.00 -9.57
CA ASN A 121 0.52 1.00 -8.54
C ASN A 121 0.95 1.63 -7.21
N ILE A 122 0.69 2.92 -7.02
CA ILE A 122 1.06 3.67 -5.81
C ILE A 122 -0.22 4.12 -5.11
N PHE A 123 -0.30 3.87 -3.81
CA PHE A 123 -1.28 4.48 -2.93
C PHE A 123 -0.61 5.63 -2.17
N TYR A 124 -1.03 6.85 -2.47
CA TYR A 124 -0.57 8.04 -1.79
C TYR A 124 -1.41 8.25 -0.53
N VAL A 125 -0.78 8.12 0.62
CA VAL A 125 -1.35 8.39 1.92
C VAL A 125 -1.52 9.90 2.09
N VAL A 126 -2.74 10.34 2.40
CA VAL A 126 -3.09 11.75 2.57
C VAL A 126 -3.53 12.05 4.00
N PHE A 127 -4.37 11.19 4.59
CA PHE A 127 -4.86 11.39 5.95
C PHE A 127 -4.73 10.12 6.79
N LEU A 128 -4.39 10.33 8.05
CA LEU A 128 -4.52 9.34 9.11
C LEU A 128 -5.86 9.58 9.81
N ASP A 129 -6.72 8.56 9.86
CA ASP A 129 -8.09 8.66 10.37
C ASP A 129 -8.40 7.53 11.36
N LYS A 130 -8.17 7.81 12.64
CA LYS A 130 -8.50 6.88 13.73
C LYS A 130 -10.01 6.79 14.01
N ASP A 131 -10.78 7.82 13.65
CA ASP A 131 -12.17 7.98 14.07
C ASP A 131 -13.18 7.61 12.97
N HIS A 132 -12.71 7.12 11.82
CA HIS A 132 -13.51 6.78 10.65
C HIS A 132 -14.36 7.96 10.14
N GLU A 133 -13.77 9.15 10.18
CA GLU A 133 -14.40 10.39 9.78
C GLU A 133 -14.18 10.74 8.30
N PHE A 134 -13.25 10.04 7.62
CA PHE A 134 -13.00 10.21 6.20
C PHE A 134 -14.17 9.69 5.36
N TYR A 135 -14.73 8.53 5.73
CA TYR A 135 -15.91 7.98 5.09
C TYR A 135 -16.83 7.34 6.13
N PRO A 136 -17.49 8.15 6.99
CA PRO A 136 -18.35 7.63 8.02
C PRO A 136 -19.51 6.88 7.38
N MET A 137 -19.89 5.72 7.91
CA MET A 137 -21.12 5.08 7.45
C MET A 137 -22.27 6.07 7.68
N ALA A 138 -23.03 6.38 6.62
CA ALA A 138 -24.24 7.17 6.76
C ALA A 138 -25.10 6.52 7.85
N ASP A 139 -25.52 7.31 8.85
CA ASP A 139 -26.45 6.85 9.87
C ASP A 139 -27.63 6.17 9.18
N LYS A 140 -27.90 4.93 9.59
CA LYS A 140 -29.07 4.17 9.14
C LYS A 140 -30.34 4.78 9.70
#